data_AF-A0A9P4UVF3-F1
#
_entry.id   AF-A0A9P4UVF3-F1
#
_cell.length_a   1.000
_cell.length_b   1.000
_cell.length_c   1.000
_cell.angle_alpha   90.00
_cell.angle_beta   90.00
_cell.angle_gamma   90.00
#
_symmetry.space_group_name_H-M   'P 1'
#
loop_
_entity.id
_entity.type
_entity.pdbx_description
1 polymer ?
#
loop_
_entity_poly.entity_id
_entity_poly.type
_entity_poly.pdbx_seq_one_letter_code
_entity_poly.pdbx_strand_id
1 'polypeptide(L)'
;MKAAIFTVACLMGLACAAPTEKRWPSKANLITPSTLSQYYVSSGKIDYKRADGKVAKPSSAGDMTTLITFSMPTESNGKTCSLGFYLDYSTSSLSGSKLLDVYTSNAPAPGARASWGPGNQRNLPYGRFELTGYRDATWKADVAHPGSSFPCPKGEAGFEVVGVYDNDSVEWSGAVSGLYLTWA
;
A
#
# COMPACT_ATOMS: atom_id res chain seq x y z
N MET A 1 -56.32 -3.72 -50.79
CA MET A 1 -54.96 -3.15 -50.61
C MET A 1 -54.67 -3.19 -49.11
N LYS A 2 -53.83 -4.13 -48.64
CA LYS A 2 -53.53 -4.32 -47.20
C LYS A 2 -52.21 -3.62 -46.89
N ALA A 3 -52.25 -2.66 -45.97
CA ALA A 3 -51.10 -1.89 -45.52
C ALA A 3 -50.20 -2.74 -44.61
N ALA A 4 -48.89 -2.73 -44.89
CA ALA A 4 -47.87 -3.35 -44.05
C ALA A 4 -47.37 -2.33 -43.02
N ILE A 5 -47.53 -2.66 -41.74
CA ILE A 5 -47.01 -1.89 -40.61
C ILE A 5 -45.57 -2.36 -40.36
N PHE A 6 -44.60 -1.46 -40.55
CA PHE A 6 -43.20 -1.69 -40.19
C PHE A 6 -43.00 -1.42 -38.70
N THR A 7 -42.66 -2.46 -37.93
CA THR A 7 -42.26 -2.34 -36.53
C THR A 7 -40.79 -1.96 -36.46
N VAL A 8 -40.48 -0.76 -35.95
CA VAL A 8 -39.11 -0.33 -35.67
C VAL A 8 -38.68 -0.93 -34.33
N ALA A 9 -37.76 -1.90 -34.37
CA ALA A 9 -37.10 -2.44 -33.18
C ALA A 9 -35.92 -1.53 -32.80
N CYS A 10 -36.06 -0.81 -31.68
CA CYS A 10 -34.99 0.03 -31.14
C CYS A 10 -34.05 -0.86 -30.30
N LEU A 11 -32.90 -1.25 -30.86
CA LEU A 11 -31.83 -1.90 -30.10
C LEU A 11 -31.18 -0.86 -29.17
N MET A 12 -31.47 -0.94 -27.87
CA MET A 12 -30.68 -0.23 -26.86
C MET A 12 -29.31 -0.93 -26.75
N GLY A 13 -28.27 -0.30 -27.30
CA GLY A 13 -26.89 -0.73 -27.08
C GLY A 13 -26.48 -0.51 -25.63
N LEU A 14 -26.15 -1.60 -24.92
CA LEU A 14 -25.46 -1.55 -23.63
C LEU A 14 -24.06 -0.95 -23.87
N ALA A 15 -23.86 0.30 -23.48
CA ALA A 15 -22.52 0.87 -23.38
C ALA A 15 -21.80 0.22 -22.19
N CYS A 16 -20.97 -0.79 -22.45
CA CYS A 16 -19.98 -1.27 -21.48
C CYS A 16 -18.88 -0.19 -21.35
N ALA A 17 -18.98 0.68 -20.35
CA ALA A 17 -17.87 1.54 -19.96
C ALA A 17 -16.85 0.72 -19.16
N ALA A 18 -15.86 0.15 -19.84
CA ALA A 18 -14.53 -0.09 -19.29
C ALA A 18 -13.56 0.58 -20.30
N PRO A 19 -12.52 1.34 -19.93
CA PRO A 19 -11.68 1.22 -18.72
C PRO A 19 -11.36 2.57 -18.02
N THR A 20 -10.85 2.55 -16.79
CA THR A 20 -10.03 3.67 -16.31
C THR A 20 -8.91 3.15 -15.41
N GLU A 21 -7.94 2.44 -15.98
CA GLU A 21 -6.68 2.19 -15.26
C GLU A 21 -5.82 3.46 -15.28
N LYS A 22 -6.07 4.35 -14.32
CA LYS A 22 -4.95 5.03 -13.67
C LYS A 22 -4.99 4.69 -12.19
N ARG A 23 -4.16 3.72 -11.87
CA ARG A 23 -3.91 3.18 -10.54
C ARG A 23 -2.70 3.91 -9.96
N TRP A 24 -2.54 3.91 -8.63
CA TRP A 24 -1.68 4.85 -7.90
C TRP A 24 -2.06 6.33 -8.11
N PRO A 25 -1.79 7.20 -7.12
CA PRO A 25 -2.14 8.61 -7.27
C PRO A 25 -1.29 9.27 -8.37
N SER A 26 -1.90 10.20 -9.11
CA SER A 26 -1.21 10.93 -10.18
C SER A 26 -0.26 11.98 -9.60
N LYS A 27 0.93 11.58 -9.14
CA LYS A 27 1.96 12.47 -8.58
C LYS A 27 3.22 12.44 -9.44
N ALA A 28 3.85 13.60 -9.59
CA ALA A 28 5.18 13.67 -10.19
C ALA A 28 6.16 12.88 -9.32
N ASN A 29 7.15 12.26 -9.96
CA ASN A 29 8.25 11.59 -9.27
C ASN A 29 7.79 10.49 -8.28
N LEU A 30 6.66 9.84 -8.56
CA LEU A 30 6.12 8.78 -7.73
C LEU A 30 6.94 7.49 -7.92
N ILE A 31 7.31 6.86 -6.81
CA ILE A 31 7.99 5.57 -6.76
C ILE A 31 7.05 4.59 -6.06
N THR A 32 6.70 3.51 -6.75
CA THR A 32 5.93 2.39 -6.19
C THR A 32 6.87 1.34 -5.59
N PRO A 33 6.40 0.50 -4.66
CA PRO A 33 7.19 -0.59 -4.12
C PRO A 33 7.71 -1.53 -5.22
N SER A 34 8.96 -1.96 -5.10
CA SER A 34 9.54 -3.02 -5.92
C SER A 34 9.26 -4.42 -5.34
N THR A 35 8.99 -4.51 -4.04
CA THR A 35 8.62 -5.77 -3.38
C THR A 35 7.72 -5.50 -2.17
N LEU A 36 6.68 -6.31 -2.04
CA LEU A 36 5.89 -6.46 -0.82
C LEU A 36 6.16 -7.84 -0.22
N SER A 37 6.21 -7.92 1.11
CA SER A 37 6.27 -9.18 1.84
C SER A 37 5.40 -9.10 3.09
N GLN A 38 4.79 -10.22 3.49
CA GLN A 38 3.98 -10.29 4.69
C GLN A 38 4.80 -10.89 5.83
N TYR A 39 4.85 -10.19 6.96
CA TYR A 39 5.57 -10.63 8.14
C TYR A 39 4.58 -11.04 9.23
N TYR A 40 4.74 -12.25 9.74
CA TYR A 40 3.92 -12.82 10.79
C TYR A 40 4.64 -12.62 12.12
N VAL A 41 4.19 -11.65 12.91
CA VAL A 41 4.88 -11.21 14.14
C VAL A 41 5.01 -12.33 15.15
N SER A 42 4.04 -13.24 15.24
CA SER A 42 4.07 -14.35 16.20
C SER A 42 5.12 -15.43 15.91
N SER A 43 5.55 -15.57 14.65
CA SER A 43 6.42 -16.68 14.21
C SER A 43 7.73 -16.22 13.57
N GLY A 44 7.85 -14.94 13.22
CA GLY A 44 8.95 -14.42 12.43
C GLY A 44 8.90 -14.84 10.96
N LYS A 45 7.86 -15.56 10.52
CA LYS A 45 7.68 -16.01 9.13
C LYS A 45 7.57 -14.80 8.20
N ILE A 46 8.23 -14.89 7.05
CA ILE A 46 8.13 -13.92 5.95
C ILE A 46 7.62 -14.67 4.72
N ASP A 47 6.42 -14.31 4.29
CA ASP A 47 5.99 -14.62 2.94
C ASP A 47 6.51 -13.53 2.01
N TYR A 48 7.52 -13.90 1.24
CA TYR A 48 8.27 -12.96 0.43
C TYR A 48 7.65 -12.78 -0.96
N LYS A 49 7.78 -11.57 -1.53
CA LYS A 49 7.30 -11.21 -2.88
C LYS A 49 5.82 -11.52 -3.08
N ARG A 50 4.99 -11.01 -2.17
CA ARG A 50 3.54 -11.04 -2.28
C ARG A 50 3.05 -10.03 -3.31
N ALA A 51 1.95 -10.36 -3.98
CA ALA A 51 1.24 -9.42 -4.86
C ALA A 51 0.42 -8.40 -4.06
N ASP A 52 0.09 -8.76 -2.82
CA ASP A 52 -0.79 -8.05 -1.91
C ASP A 52 -0.04 -7.62 -0.64
N GLY A 53 -0.36 -6.42 -0.15
CA GLY A 53 0.01 -6.00 1.18
C GLY A 53 -1.12 -6.28 2.16
N LYS A 54 -0.76 -6.68 3.37
CA LYS A 54 -1.70 -7.02 4.44
C LYS A 54 -1.18 -6.59 5.79
N VAL A 55 -2.03 -5.86 6.48
CA VAL A 55 -1.89 -5.53 7.90
C VAL A 55 -3.10 -6.12 8.59
N ALA A 56 -2.88 -6.91 9.64
CA ALA A 56 -3.96 -7.48 10.42
C ALA A 56 -3.54 -7.60 11.88
N LYS A 57 -4.40 -7.18 12.80
CA LYS A 57 -4.27 -7.40 14.24
C LYS A 57 -5.42 -8.27 14.75
N PRO A 58 -5.50 -9.54 14.31
CA PRO A 58 -6.57 -10.43 14.71
C PRO A 58 -6.43 -10.80 16.19
N SER A 59 -7.57 -10.94 16.87
CA SER A 59 -7.60 -11.29 18.30
C SER A 59 -7.00 -12.65 18.66
N SER A 60 -6.76 -13.55 17.70
CA SER A 60 -6.37 -14.94 17.95
C SER A 60 -5.24 -15.53 17.09
N ALA A 61 -4.86 -14.90 15.98
CA ALA A 61 -3.91 -15.49 14.99
C ALA A 61 -2.52 -14.81 14.96
N GLY A 62 -2.29 -13.81 15.81
CA GLY A 62 -1.06 -13.02 15.85
C GLY A 62 -1.03 -11.93 14.78
N ASP A 63 -0.30 -10.85 15.06
CA ASP A 63 -0.22 -9.70 14.18
C ASP A 63 0.47 -10.02 12.85
N MET A 64 -0.03 -9.42 11.78
CA MET A 64 0.60 -9.39 10.47
C MET A 64 0.94 -7.94 10.09
N THR A 65 2.14 -7.75 9.57
CA THR A 65 2.61 -6.48 9.03
C THR A 65 3.08 -6.66 7.59
N THR A 66 3.20 -5.55 6.85
CA THR A 66 3.77 -5.59 5.50
C THR A 66 5.15 -4.96 5.49
N LEU A 67 6.13 -5.72 5.01
CA LEU A 67 7.47 -5.24 4.68
C LEU A 67 7.48 -4.76 3.23
N ILE A 68 8.00 -3.57 3.01
CA ILE A 68 7.92 -2.85 1.74
C ILE A 68 9.34 -2.47 1.35
N THR A 69 9.73 -2.81 0.13
CA THR A 69 11.01 -2.41 -0.44
C THR A 69 10.77 -1.50 -1.63
N PHE A 70 11.54 -0.42 -1.70
CA PHE A 70 11.61 0.48 -2.86
C PHE A 70 12.99 0.38 -3.48
N SER A 71 13.03 0.38 -4.82
CA SER A 71 14.26 0.59 -5.58
C SER A 71 14.32 2.06 -5.99
N MET A 72 15.23 2.81 -5.38
CA MET A 72 15.29 4.27 -5.53
C MET A 72 15.94 4.65 -6.87
N PRO A 73 15.31 5.51 -7.68
CA PRO A 73 15.90 5.99 -8.92
C PRO A 73 17.10 6.89 -8.61
N THR A 74 18.13 6.83 -9.45
CA THR A 74 19.36 7.62 -9.28
C THR A 74 19.11 9.14 -9.27
N GLU A 75 18.04 9.58 -9.92
CA GLU A 75 17.56 10.96 -10.04
C GLU A 75 17.07 11.52 -8.71
N SER A 76 16.68 10.64 -7.77
CA SER A 76 16.30 11.03 -6.41
C SER A 76 17.52 11.25 -5.50
N ASN A 77 18.75 10.99 -5.96
CA ASN A 77 19.94 11.19 -5.14
C ASN A 77 20.12 12.65 -4.74
N GLY A 78 20.23 12.91 -3.44
CA GLY A 78 20.36 14.27 -2.89
C GLY A 78 19.04 15.07 -2.90
N LYS A 79 17.92 14.43 -3.21
CA LYS A 79 16.57 15.02 -3.16
C LYS A 79 15.89 14.79 -1.82
N THR A 80 14.77 15.47 -1.63
CA THR A 80 13.90 15.25 -0.48
C THR A 80 12.77 14.32 -0.87
N CYS A 81 12.59 13.26 -0.10
CA CYS A 81 11.54 12.27 -0.27
C CYS A 81 10.40 12.51 0.73
N SER A 82 9.20 12.07 0.35
CA SER A 82 8.04 12.00 1.24
C SER A 82 7.29 10.70 1.02
N LEU A 83 6.74 10.14 2.10
CA LEU A 83 5.87 8.97 2.07
C LEU A 83 4.41 9.39 1.93
N GLY A 84 3.66 8.57 1.21
CA GLY A 84 2.21 8.56 1.27
C GLY A 84 1.68 7.14 1.24
N PHE A 85 0.39 6.98 1.54
CA PHE A 85 -0.29 5.69 1.46
C PHE A 85 -1.60 5.87 0.70
N TYR A 86 -1.86 5.04 -0.30
CA TYR A 86 -3.05 5.14 -1.14
C TYR A 86 -3.81 3.81 -1.13
N LEU A 87 -5.13 3.88 -0.97
CA LEU A 87 -6.01 2.71 -1.10
C LEU A 87 -6.96 2.86 -2.29
N ASP A 88 -6.89 1.90 -3.21
CA ASP A 88 -7.83 1.74 -4.31
C ASP A 88 -9.13 1.09 -3.80
N TYR A 89 -10.27 1.60 -4.27
CA TYR A 89 -11.58 1.14 -3.84
C TYR A 89 -11.87 -0.31 -4.23
N SER A 90 -11.46 -0.72 -5.43
CA SER A 90 -11.88 -2.00 -6.02
C SER A 90 -11.04 -3.20 -5.60
N THR A 91 -9.84 -2.95 -5.08
CA THR A 91 -8.83 -3.98 -4.79
C THR A 91 -8.32 -3.95 -3.35
N SER A 92 -8.94 -3.13 -2.49
CA SER A 92 -8.54 -3.00 -1.09
C SER A 92 -9.69 -3.35 -0.16
N SER A 93 -9.36 -3.80 1.05
CA SER A 93 -10.31 -3.96 2.15
C SER A 93 -9.81 -3.23 3.39
N LEU A 94 -10.73 -2.65 4.15
CA LEU A 94 -10.43 -1.78 5.28
C LEU A 94 -11.45 -1.97 6.41
N SER A 95 -11.00 -2.34 7.60
CA SER A 95 -11.83 -2.48 8.80
C SER A 95 -11.03 -2.21 10.08
N GLY A 96 -11.71 -2.06 11.21
CA GLY A 96 -11.09 -1.77 12.49
C GLY A 96 -10.72 -0.29 12.67
N SER A 97 -9.51 -0.03 13.19
CA SER A 97 -9.05 1.31 13.55
C SER A 97 -8.79 2.20 12.33
N LYS A 98 -8.40 1.60 11.20
CA LYS A 98 -8.02 2.28 9.96
C LYS A 98 -6.79 3.19 10.13
N LEU A 99 -5.89 2.79 11.03
CA LEU A 99 -4.67 3.52 11.37
C LEU A 99 -3.45 2.63 11.12
N LEU A 100 -2.45 3.18 10.44
CA LEU A 100 -1.23 2.47 10.08
C LEU A 100 0.00 3.22 10.58
N ASP A 101 0.80 2.61 11.45
CA ASP A 101 2.15 3.09 11.73
C ASP A 101 3.10 2.70 10.59
N VAL A 102 3.99 3.61 10.23
CA VAL A 102 5.07 3.35 9.29
C VAL A 102 6.42 3.48 9.99
N TYR A 103 7.29 2.51 9.75
CA TYR A 103 8.65 2.47 10.25
C TYR A 103 9.64 2.30 9.09
N THR A 104 10.85 2.81 9.25
CA THR A 104 11.97 2.38 8.40
C THR A 104 12.41 0.97 8.78
N SER A 105 13.11 0.31 7.86
CA SER A 105 13.84 -0.92 8.10
C SER A 105 15.34 -0.71 7.87
N ASN A 106 16.18 -1.37 8.66
CA ASN A 106 17.65 -1.30 8.51
C ASN A 106 18.13 -1.91 7.18
N ALA A 107 17.35 -2.83 6.61
CA ALA A 107 17.55 -3.39 5.29
C ALA A 107 16.20 -3.90 4.73
N PRO A 108 16.11 -4.11 3.41
CA PRO A 108 15.01 -4.85 2.79
C PRO A 108 14.76 -6.22 3.41
N ALA A 109 13.56 -6.77 3.17
CA ALA A 109 13.22 -8.11 3.64
C ALA A 109 14.20 -9.14 3.04
N PRO A 110 14.80 -10.03 3.85
CA PRO A 110 15.93 -10.88 3.44
C PRO A 110 15.51 -12.13 2.63
N GLY A 111 14.34 -12.10 2.01
CA GLY A 111 13.72 -13.24 1.34
C GLY A 111 12.71 -14.00 2.22
N ALA A 112 12.26 -15.15 1.71
CA ALA A 112 11.31 -16.01 2.41
C ALA A 112 11.92 -16.57 3.70
N ARG A 113 11.10 -16.68 4.75
CA ARG A 113 11.50 -17.23 6.06
C ARG A 113 10.35 -18.02 6.65
N ALA A 114 10.66 -19.14 7.31
CA ALA A 114 9.68 -19.92 8.06
C ALA A 114 9.72 -19.66 9.57
N SER A 115 10.75 -18.94 10.05
CA SER A 115 10.99 -18.67 11.46
C SER A 115 11.78 -17.37 11.62
N TRP A 116 12.06 -17.01 12.87
CA TRP A 116 12.89 -15.88 13.25
C TRP A 116 14.26 -15.85 12.55
N GLY A 117 14.66 -14.64 12.13
CA GLY A 117 16.04 -14.28 11.76
C GLY A 117 16.43 -14.45 10.27
N PRO A 118 17.13 -13.45 9.70
CA PRO A 118 16.81 -12.02 9.84
C PRO A 118 15.32 -11.76 9.52
N GLY A 119 14.64 -10.97 10.37
CA GLY A 119 13.18 -10.73 10.33
C GLY A 119 12.79 -9.40 9.66
N ASN A 120 11.82 -8.69 10.23
CA ASN A 120 11.31 -7.39 9.72
C ASN A 120 12.31 -6.22 9.74
N GLN A 121 13.39 -6.34 10.53
CA GLN A 121 14.47 -5.36 10.65
C GLN A 121 13.98 -3.92 10.91
N ARG A 122 12.86 -3.77 11.63
CA ARG A 122 12.27 -2.47 11.98
C ARG A 122 13.27 -1.57 12.70
N ASN A 123 13.25 -0.28 12.39
CA ASN A 123 14.11 0.71 13.02
C ASN A 123 13.32 1.93 13.52
N LEU A 124 13.29 3.04 12.77
CA LEU A 124 12.78 4.33 13.25
C LEU A 124 11.29 4.51 12.92
N PRO A 125 10.47 5.06 13.84
CA PRO A 125 9.11 5.45 13.52
C PRO A 125 9.10 6.64 12.57
N TYR A 126 8.36 6.52 11.46
CA TYR A 126 8.23 7.54 10.42
C TYR A 126 6.85 8.21 10.41
N GLY A 127 5.93 7.73 11.24
CA GLY A 127 4.66 8.39 11.53
C GLY A 127 3.49 7.43 11.52
N ARG A 128 2.30 8.00 11.50
CA ARG A 128 1.03 7.27 11.46
C ARG A 128 0.12 7.85 10.38
N PHE A 129 -0.37 6.98 9.52
CA PHE A 129 -1.43 7.30 8.56
C PHE A 129 -2.81 7.03 9.17
N GLU A 130 -3.76 7.86 8.76
CA GLU A 130 -5.19 7.71 9.00
C GLU A 130 -5.92 7.48 7.67
N LEU A 131 -6.59 6.33 7.56
CA LEU A 131 -7.28 5.89 6.35
C LEU A 131 -8.76 6.28 6.44
N THR A 132 -9.10 7.46 5.91
CA THR A 132 -10.49 7.96 5.92
C THR A 132 -11.37 7.39 4.79
N GLY A 133 -10.85 6.45 4.00
CA GLY A 133 -11.53 5.79 2.89
C GLY A 133 -10.54 5.28 1.84
N TYR A 134 -11.05 5.01 0.65
CA TYR A 134 -10.27 4.52 -0.48
C TYR A 134 -9.71 5.70 -1.30
N ARG A 135 -8.63 6.28 -0.80
CA ARG A 135 -7.91 7.45 -1.36
C ARG A 135 -6.52 7.56 -0.73
N ASP A 136 -5.83 8.67 -0.99
CA ASP A 136 -4.65 9.06 -0.22
C ASP A 136 -5.01 9.19 1.27
N ALA A 137 -4.21 8.53 2.11
CA ALA A 137 -4.25 8.65 3.55
C ALA A 137 -3.72 10.02 4.00
N THR A 138 -4.13 10.44 5.19
CA THR A 138 -3.58 11.65 5.84
C THR A 138 -2.66 11.25 6.98
N TRP A 139 -1.65 12.07 7.27
CA TRP A 139 -0.89 11.92 8.50
C TRP A 139 -1.78 12.22 9.70
N LYS A 140 -1.70 11.38 10.74
CA LYS A 140 -2.40 11.59 11.99
C LYS A 140 -1.77 12.79 12.73
N ALA A 141 -2.56 13.83 12.96
CA ALA A 141 -2.07 15.16 13.37
C ALA A 141 -1.35 15.20 14.73
N ASP A 142 -1.74 14.32 15.65
CA ASP A 142 -1.18 14.19 17.00
C ASP A 142 0.05 13.27 17.07
N VAL A 143 0.56 12.81 15.92
CA VAL A 143 1.73 11.94 15.83
C VAL A 143 2.81 12.60 14.98
N ALA A 144 4.04 12.63 15.50
CA ALA A 144 5.19 13.08 14.73
C ALA A 144 5.37 12.21 13.48
N HIS A 145 5.59 12.84 12.33
CA HIS A 145 5.63 12.17 11.03
C HIS A 145 6.90 12.52 10.24
N PRO A 146 8.10 12.05 10.66
CA PRO A 146 9.33 12.26 9.89
C PRO A 146 9.25 11.78 8.43
N GLY A 147 8.36 10.83 8.14
CA GLY A 147 8.09 10.34 6.79
C GLY A 147 7.47 11.39 5.84
N SER A 148 6.98 12.53 6.33
CA SER A 148 6.48 13.60 5.45
C SER A 148 7.58 14.33 4.70
N SER A 149 8.82 14.30 5.20
CA SER A 149 9.98 14.93 4.57
C SER A 149 11.28 14.38 5.15
N PHE A 150 12.07 13.71 4.32
CA PHE A 150 13.35 13.14 4.71
C PHE A 150 14.29 13.04 3.50
N PRO A 151 15.63 12.93 3.70
CA PRO A 151 16.55 12.73 2.59
C PRO A 151 16.24 11.43 1.84
N CYS A 152 16.19 11.49 0.51
CA CYS A 152 15.96 10.29 -0.28
C CYS A 152 17.08 9.25 -0.03
N PRO A 153 16.73 7.99 0.27
CA PRO A 153 17.71 6.92 0.39
C PRO A 153 18.35 6.61 -0.96
N LYS A 154 19.53 5.99 -0.93
CA LYS A 154 20.25 5.51 -2.12
C LYS A 154 20.09 4.00 -2.24
N GLY A 155 19.91 3.50 -3.46
CA GLY A 155 19.78 2.07 -3.72
C GLY A 155 18.42 1.53 -3.26
N GLU A 156 18.40 0.55 -2.37
CA GLU A 156 17.16 -0.01 -1.84
C GLU A 156 16.77 0.61 -0.49
N ALA A 157 15.47 0.85 -0.31
CA ALA A 157 14.91 1.37 0.93
C ALA A 157 13.84 0.44 1.48
N GLY A 158 13.99 0.01 2.73
CA GLY A 158 13.04 -0.84 3.44
C GLY A 158 12.14 -0.03 4.37
N PHE A 159 10.85 -0.37 4.39
CA PHE A 159 9.86 0.14 5.32
C PHE A 159 8.98 -1.00 5.83
N GLU A 160 8.33 -0.77 6.96
CA GLU A 160 7.29 -1.64 7.49
C GLU A 160 6.04 -0.83 7.79
N VAL A 161 4.89 -1.38 7.44
CA VAL A 161 3.57 -0.84 7.75
C VAL A 161 2.88 -1.77 8.75
N VAL A 162 2.39 -1.19 9.85
CA VAL A 162 1.92 -1.89 11.05
C VAL A 162 0.55 -1.36 11.45
N GLY A 163 -0.38 -2.26 11.78
CA GLY A 163 -1.71 -1.87 12.25
C GLY A 163 -1.66 -1.28 13.65
N VAL A 164 -2.64 -0.44 13.97
CA VAL A 164 -2.73 0.24 15.27
C VAL A 164 -4.00 -0.21 15.98
N TYR A 165 -3.93 -0.43 17.29
CA TYR A 165 -5.01 -1.00 18.10
C TYR A 165 -5.45 -2.42 17.65
N ASP A 166 -6.41 -3.00 18.35
CA ASP A 166 -6.87 -4.37 18.07
C ASP A 166 -7.92 -4.40 16.95
N ASN A 167 -8.00 -5.54 16.26
CA ASN A 167 -8.94 -5.80 15.16
C ASN A 167 -8.80 -4.87 13.95
N ASP A 168 -7.64 -4.24 13.77
CA ASP A 168 -7.31 -3.51 12.56
C ASP A 168 -7.02 -4.47 11.41
N SER A 169 -7.59 -4.22 10.24
CA SER A 169 -7.30 -5.01 9.05
C SER A 169 -7.34 -4.13 7.81
N VAL A 170 -6.20 -4.06 7.13
CA VAL A 170 -5.99 -3.34 5.88
C VAL A 170 -5.33 -4.27 4.89
N GLU A 171 -5.97 -4.53 3.76
CA GLU A 171 -5.42 -5.35 2.68
C GLU A 171 -5.53 -4.58 1.37
N TRP A 172 -4.53 -4.68 0.51
CA TRP A 172 -4.49 -3.96 -0.76
C TRP A 172 -3.69 -4.71 -1.82
N SER A 173 -4.02 -4.46 -3.09
CA SER A 173 -3.21 -4.92 -4.20
C SER A 173 -1.97 -4.04 -4.39
N GLY A 174 -0.78 -4.64 -4.33
CA GLY A 174 0.49 -3.95 -4.52
C GLY A 174 0.71 -3.41 -5.93
N ALA A 175 -0.07 -3.87 -6.91
CA ALA A 175 0.00 -3.34 -8.27
C ALA A 175 -0.55 -1.91 -8.37
N VAL A 176 -1.30 -1.43 -7.37
CA VAL A 176 -2.23 -0.30 -7.55
C VAL A 176 -2.37 0.61 -6.33
N SER A 177 -1.89 0.15 -5.18
CA SER A 177 -2.16 0.72 -3.87
C SER A 177 -1.10 0.31 -2.86
N GLY A 178 -1.11 1.00 -1.73
CA GLY A 178 -0.20 0.82 -0.62
C GLY A 178 0.65 2.05 -0.35
N LEU A 179 1.79 1.81 0.28
CA LEU A 179 2.80 2.83 0.55
C LEU A 179 3.49 3.22 -0.77
N TYR A 180 3.71 4.52 -0.97
CA TYR A 180 4.49 5.06 -2.08
C TYR A 180 5.44 6.15 -1.58
N LEU A 181 6.43 6.46 -2.41
CA LEU A 181 7.32 7.61 -2.22
C LEU A 181 7.11 8.63 -3.33
N THR A 182 7.37 9.89 -3.03
CA THR A 182 7.61 10.94 -4.03
C THR A 182 8.91 11.67 -3.69
N TRP A 183 9.49 12.38 -4.66
CA TRP A 183 10.68 13.20 -4.44
C TRP A 183 10.64 14.56 -5.15
N ALA A 184 11.36 15.53 -4.60
CA ALA A 184 11.53 16.90 -5.12
C ALA A 184 12.99 17.38 -4.99
#